data_AF-A2E7G4-F1
#
_entry.id   AF-A2E7G4-F1
#
_cell.length_a   1.000
_cell.length_b   1.000
_cell.length_c   1.000
_cell.angle_alpha   90.00
_cell.angle_beta   90.00
_cell.angle_gamma   90.00
#
_symmetry.space_group_name_H-M   'P 1'
#
loop_
_entity.id
_entity.type
_entity.pdbx_description
1 polymer ?
#
loop_
_entity_poly.entity_id
_entity_poly.type
_entity_poly.pdbx_seq_one_letter_code
_entity_poly.pdbx_strand_id
1 'polypeptide(L)'
;MADCLFLILPFIVVVSWVTFLITCPPIKKKQVITEPLSRIIEIEAEKFNGTSTYKIKRKINLSETVAYVDMWRSHWCTYYNDREFFFTPRINEMLQRLRQFDVPVVTISSVVDYFLPSSTQRRKGLKAIEKGRLPILEEYEARQMAYHHEYIPGFDDICMYDGLERYGPTRDNRFTPTIALSDKDYFSANFRESAECFVGLGAKTVIVFGQHTNMCLMAVFLYCQQVRLDLIIVRDLTDGCWVYPLQKEHVNTHTKSNVATNNYFDQKFGCSILSFDLYRSLRQISPSVEKPKYQYFLKTAHMFKNFL
;
A
#
# COMPACT_ATOMS: atom_id res chain seq x y z
N MET A 1 -55.78 -50.87 -17.06
CA MET A 1 -56.28 -49.77 -16.19
C MET A 1 -55.26 -49.42 -15.08
N ALA A 2 -53.95 -49.64 -15.30
CA ALA A 2 -52.89 -49.38 -14.33
C ALA A 2 -51.86 -48.33 -14.80
N ASP A 3 -51.93 -47.87 -16.05
CA ASP A 3 -50.89 -47.02 -16.65
C ASP A 3 -51.17 -45.50 -16.54
N CYS A 4 -52.34 -45.09 -16.06
CA CYS A 4 -52.67 -43.66 -15.88
C CYS A 4 -52.17 -43.06 -14.55
N LEU A 5 -51.75 -43.88 -13.58
CA LEU A 5 -51.35 -43.40 -12.25
C LEU A 5 -49.91 -42.86 -12.20
N PHE A 6 -49.05 -43.22 -13.16
CA PHE A 6 -47.63 -42.81 -13.16
C PHE A 6 -47.38 -41.39 -13.69
N LEU A 7 -48.35 -40.76 -14.37
CA LEU A 7 -48.20 -39.40 -14.92
C LEU A 7 -48.68 -38.29 -13.97
N ILE A 8 -49.46 -38.62 -12.94
CA ILE A 8 -50.08 -37.61 -12.06
C ILE A 8 -49.16 -37.27 -10.87
N LEU A 9 -48.38 -38.25 -10.38
CA LEU A 9 -47.48 -38.05 -9.25
C LEU A 9 -46.42 -36.93 -9.45
N PRO A 10 -45.69 -36.85 -10.57
CA PRO A 10 -44.69 -35.79 -10.74
C PRO A 10 -45.32 -34.40 -10.83
N PHE A 11 -46.55 -34.29 -11.34
CA PHE A 11 -47.25 -33.01 -11.47
C PHE A 11 -47.68 -32.47 -10.10
N ILE A 12 -48.15 -33.34 -9.20
CA ILE A 12 -48.53 -32.95 -7.83
C ILE A 12 -47.31 -32.48 -7.01
N VAL A 13 -46.16 -33.14 -7.19
CA VAL A 13 -44.91 -32.74 -6.50
C VAL A 13 -44.43 -31.37 -6.97
N VAL A 14 -44.48 -31.11 -8.28
CA VAL A 14 -44.09 -29.80 -8.84
C VAL A 14 -45.03 -28.70 -8.39
N VAL A 15 -46.35 -28.92 -8.41
CA VAL A 15 -47.34 -27.93 -7.95
C VAL A 15 -47.16 -27.64 -6.45
N SER A 16 -46.93 -28.67 -5.63
CA SER A 16 -46.67 -28.52 -4.19
C SER A 16 -45.39 -27.71 -3.91
N TRP A 17 -44.33 -27.93 -4.67
CA TRP A 17 -43.08 -27.16 -4.57
C TRP A 17 -43.26 -25.70 -4.99
N VAL A 18 -44.01 -25.45 -6.06
CA VAL A 18 -44.30 -24.08 -6.52
C VAL A 18 -45.17 -23.33 -5.51
N THR A 19 -46.20 -23.98 -4.94
CA THR A 19 -47.00 -23.34 -3.88
C THR A 19 -46.20 -23.07 -2.62
N PHE A 20 -45.29 -23.97 -2.22
CA PHE A 20 -44.42 -23.75 -1.06
C PHE A 20 -43.50 -22.53 -1.26
N LEU A 21 -42.94 -22.35 -2.46
CA LEU A 21 -42.11 -21.18 -2.81
C LEU A 21 -42.91 -19.87 -2.84
N ILE A 22 -44.18 -19.90 -3.22
CA ILE A 22 -45.05 -18.70 -3.27
C ILE A 22 -45.59 -18.34 -1.87
N THR A 23 -45.83 -19.33 -1.01
CA THR A 23 -46.37 -19.10 0.35
C THR A 23 -45.31 -18.87 1.41
N CYS A 24 -44.03 -19.07 1.11
CA CYS A 24 -42.96 -18.76 2.05
C CYS A 24 -42.92 -17.24 2.25
N PRO A 25 -43.25 -16.72 3.45
CA PRO A 25 -43.16 -15.30 3.72
C PRO A 25 -41.72 -14.87 3.48
N PRO A 26 -41.48 -13.69 2.85
CA PRO A 26 -40.13 -13.20 2.63
C PRO A 26 -39.42 -13.18 3.97
N ILE A 27 -38.29 -13.90 4.05
CA ILE A 27 -37.40 -13.86 5.20
C ILE A 27 -37.08 -12.39 5.40
N LYS A 28 -37.69 -11.77 6.42
CA LYS A 28 -37.38 -10.40 6.81
C LYS A 28 -35.90 -10.42 7.17
N LYS A 29 -35.05 -9.96 6.25
CA LYS A 29 -33.64 -9.71 6.53
C LYS A 29 -33.64 -8.79 7.74
N LYS A 30 -33.30 -9.34 8.90
CA LYS A 30 -33.15 -8.59 10.13
C LYS A 30 -32.11 -7.53 9.78
N GLN A 31 -32.55 -6.29 9.62
CA GLN A 31 -31.69 -5.17 9.33
C GLN A 31 -30.88 -4.98 10.61
N VAL A 32 -29.73 -5.65 10.68
CA VAL A 32 -28.78 -5.44 11.75
C VAL A 32 -28.34 -4.01 11.55
N ILE A 33 -28.89 -3.11 12.35
CA ILE A 33 -28.38 -1.76 12.51
C ILE A 33 -27.04 -1.97 13.22
N THR A 34 -26.00 -2.25 12.43
CA THR A 34 -24.62 -2.16 12.92
C THR A 34 -24.41 -0.67 13.16
N GLU A 35 -24.36 -0.27 14.43
CA GLU A 35 -23.71 0.99 14.77
C GLU A 35 -22.38 1.06 14.00
N PRO A 36 -22.01 2.22 13.45
CA PRO A 36 -20.78 2.35 12.70
C PRO A 36 -19.63 1.94 13.61
N LEU A 37 -19.09 0.73 13.37
CA LEU A 37 -17.94 0.20 14.06
C LEU A 37 -16.89 1.29 14.05
N SER A 38 -16.46 1.76 15.23
CA SER A 38 -15.46 2.82 15.28
C SER A 38 -14.22 2.33 14.54
N ARG A 39 -13.93 2.90 13.37
CA ARG A 39 -12.77 2.57 12.54
C ARG A 39 -11.49 3.26 13.04
N ILE A 40 -11.46 3.57 14.33
CA ILE A 40 -10.34 4.23 14.98
C ILE A 40 -9.53 3.16 15.70
N ILE A 41 -8.25 3.09 15.38
CA ILE A 41 -7.30 2.26 16.12
C ILE A 41 -6.40 3.15 16.99
N GLU A 42 -6.05 2.66 18.17
CA GLU A 42 -4.98 3.24 18.98
C GLU A 42 -3.71 2.42 18.78
N ILE A 43 -2.59 3.09 18.52
CA ILE A 43 -1.30 2.46 18.25
C ILE A 43 -0.18 3.24 18.93
N GLU A 44 0.86 2.51 19.33
CA GLU A 44 2.12 3.11 19.76
C GLU A 44 2.94 3.51 18.54
N ALA A 45 3.31 4.78 18.47
CA ALA A 45 4.17 5.33 17.42
C ALA A 45 5.45 5.90 18.03
N GLU A 46 6.53 5.88 17.27
CA GLU A 46 7.81 6.46 17.61
C GLU A 46 7.95 7.86 17.01
N LYS A 47 8.58 8.74 17.80
CA LYS A 47 8.97 10.10 17.42
C LYS A 47 10.42 10.33 17.82
N PHE A 48 11.09 11.22 17.11
CA PHE A 48 12.46 11.64 17.39
C PHE A 48 12.50 13.16 17.55
N ASN A 49 13.08 13.64 18.66
CA ASN A 49 13.19 15.07 18.96
C ASN A 49 14.56 15.69 18.62
N GLY A 50 15.46 14.92 18.00
CA GLY A 50 16.84 15.32 17.71
C GLY A 50 17.88 14.69 18.65
N THR A 51 17.48 14.24 19.84
CA THR A 51 18.40 13.62 20.82
C THR A 51 18.01 12.20 21.20
N SER A 52 16.72 11.91 21.32
CA SER A 52 16.23 10.59 21.66
C SER A 52 14.92 10.24 20.96
N THR A 53 14.71 8.93 20.81
CA THR A 53 13.44 8.38 20.35
C THR A 53 12.52 8.19 21.55
N TYR A 54 11.25 8.57 21.41
CA TYR A 54 10.22 8.40 22.42
C TYR A 54 8.94 7.88 21.79
N LYS A 55 8.11 7.24 22.61
CA LYS A 55 6.85 6.63 22.20
C LYS A 55 5.68 7.54 22.50
N ILE A 56 4.73 7.62 21.57
CA ILE A 56 3.48 8.34 21.71
C ILE A 56 2.31 7.42 21.35
N LYS A 57 1.14 7.67 21.96
CA LYS A 57 -0.10 7.03 21.54
C LYS A 57 -0.72 7.83 20.39
N ARG A 58 -1.03 7.17 19.28
CA ARG A 58 -1.70 7.75 18.12
C ARG A 58 -3.06 7.09 17.94
N LYS A 59 -4.07 7.91 17.66
CA LYS A 59 -5.38 7.46 17.19
C LYS A 59 -5.43 7.65 15.67
N ILE A 60 -5.63 6.56 14.93
CA ILE A 60 -5.70 6.57 13.47
C ILE A 60 -7.13 6.24 13.06
N ASN A 61 -7.77 7.16 12.33
CA ASN A 61 -9.08 6.93 11.74
C ASN A 61 -8.93 6.27 10.36
N LEU A 62 -9.19 4.97 10.26
CA LEU A 62 -9.00 4.21 9.03
C LEU A 62 -9.92 4.68 7.89
N SER A 63 -11.06 5.31 8.20
CA SER A 63 -11.95 5.90 7.18
C SER A 63 -11.36 7.13 6.48
N GLU A 64 -10.37 7.77 7.10
CA GLU A 64 -9.67 8.96 6.58
C GLU A 64 -8.20 8.64 6.29
N THR A 65 -7.87 7.35 6.14
CA THR A 65 -6.51 6.87 5.93
C THR A 65 -6.37 6.27 4.53
N VAL A 66 -5.23 6.52 3.89
CA VAL A 66 -4.79 5.81 2.68
C VAL A 66 -3.49 5.07 2.96
N ALA A 67 -3.33 3.88 2.39
CA ALA A 67 -2.06 3.17 2.36
C ALA A 67 -1.34 3.47 1.04
N TYR A 68 -0.06 3.83 1.10
CA TYR A 68 0.77 4.10 -0.06
C TYR A 68 1.94 3.11 -0.14
N VAL A 69 2.16 2.55 -1.33
CA VAL A 69 3.20 1.56 -1.58
C VAL A 69 4.07 2.01 -2.75
N ASP A 70 5.35 2.25 -2.45
CA ASP A 70 6.37 2.64 -3.42
C ASP A 70 7.27 1.46 -3.76
N MET A 71 6.85 0.63 -4.71
CA MET A 71 7.51 -0.64 -5.04
C MET A 71 7.49 -0.89 -6.55
N TRP A 72 8.67 -0.86 -7.15
CA TRP A 72 8.90 -0.92 -8.59
C TRP A 72 9.46 -2.28 -8.95
N ARG A 73 9.14 -2.78 -10.15
CA ARG A 73 9.65 -4.07 -10.61
C ARG A 73 11.18 -4.11 -10.70
N SER A 74 11.80 -2.98 -10.99
CA SER A 74 13.24 -2.82 -10.89
C SER A 74 13.60 -1.46 -10.32
N HIS A 75 14.63 -1.47 -9.50
CA HIS A 75 15.33 -0.27 -9.06
C HIS A 75 16.54 -0.01 -9.95
N TRP A 76 17.06 1.20 -9.88
CA TRP A 76 18.23 1.54 -10.67
C TRP A 76 19.47 0.71 -10.27
N CYS A 77 19.55 0.17 -9.05
CA CYS A 77 20.55 -0.83 -8.66
C CYS A 77 19.86 -2.15 -8.29
N THR A 78 20.43 -3.29 -8.69
CA THR A 78 19.89 -4.64 -8.39
C THR A 78 19.92 -4.98 -6.90
N TYR A 79 20.88 -4.43 -6.14
CA TYR A 79 20.94 -4.57 -4.68
C TYR A 79 19.62 -4.23 -3.98
N TYR A 80 18.92 -3.17 -4.40
CA TYR A 80 17.66 -2.79 -3.76
C TYR A 80 16.50 -3.73 -4.10
N ASN A 81 16.58 -4.45 -5.23
CA ASN A 81 15.61 -5.52 -5.51
C ASN A 81 15.85 -6.73 -4.61
N ASP A 82 17.10 -7.09 -4.34
CA ASP A 82 17.41 -8.22 -3.44
C ASP A 82 16.87 -7.97 -2.03
N ARG A 83 16.90 -6.70 -1.60
CA ARG A 83 16.37 -6.29 -0.30
C ARG A 83 14.85 -6.41 -0.17
N GLU A 84 14.11 -6.32 -1.27
CA GLU A 84 12.64 -6.48 -1.28
C GLU A 84 12.19 -7.80 -0.66
N PHE A 85 13.00 -8.85 -0.80
CA PHE A 85 12.72 -10.16 -0.25
C PHE A 85 12.43 -10.13 1.26
N PHE A 86 13.11 -9.26 2.01
CA PHE A 86 13.02 -9.25 3.47
C PHE A 86 11.72 -8.65 4.01
N PHE A 87 11.04 -7.79 3.25
CA PHE A 87 9.90 -7.02 3.77
C PHE A 87 8.62 -7.12 2.91
N THR A 88 8.71 -7.50 1.63
CA THR A 88 7.52 -7.60 0.76
C THR A 88 6.47 -8.62 1.22
N PRO A 89 6.81 -9.80 1.79
CA PRO A 89 5.78 -10.71 2.32
C PRO A 89 4.95 -10.05 3.44
N ARG A 90 5.62 -9.30 4.33
CA ARG A 90 4.97 -8.62 5.44
C ARG A 90 4.20 -7.37 5.00
N ILE A 91 4.67 -6.66 3.97
CA ILE A 91 3.87 -5.62 3.30
C ILE A 91 2.57 -6.22 2.77
N ASN A 92 2.60 -7.34 2.05
CA ASN A 92 1.38 -7.97 1.52
C ASN A 92 0.38 -8.33 2.61
N GLU A 93 0.85 -8.87 3.73
CA GLU A 93 0.00 -9.17 4.89
C GLU A 93 -0.68 -7.90 5.42
N MET A 94 0.07 -6.79 5.55
CA MET A 94 -0.48 -5.53 6.01
C MET A 94 -1.48 -4.95 5.02
N LEU A 95 -1.17 -4.94 3.72
CA LEU A 95 -2.09 -4.44 2.69
C LEU A 95 -3.36 -5.28 2.62
N GLN A 96 -3.26 -6.60 2.76
CA GLN A 96 -4.42 -7.47 2.85
C GLN A 96 -5.31 -7.09 4.04
N ARG A 97 -4.71 -6.81 5.21
CA ARG A 97 -5.46 -6.35 6.37
C ARG A 97 -6.08 -4.98 6.15
N LEU A 98 -5.32 -3.99 5.68
CA LEU A 98 -5.83 -2.63 5.43
C LEU A 98 -7.00 -2.64 4.44
N ARG A 99 -6.91 -3.43 3.36
CA ARG A 99 -8.02 -3.62 2.41
C ARG A 99 -9.28 -4.23 3.05
N GLN A 100 -9.13 -5.10 4.07
CA GLN A 100 -10.28 -5.62 4.84
C GLN A 100 -10.96 -4.54 5.70
N PHE A 101 -10.35 -3.37 5.89
CA PHE A 101 -10.97 -2.23 6.57
C PHE A 101 -11.38 -1.12 5.60
N ASP A 102 -11.44 -1.44 4.31
CA ASP A 102 -11.68 -0.52 3.19
C ASP A 102 -10.72 0.66 3.14
N VAL A 103 -9.52 0.54 3.73
CA VAL A 103 -8.45 1.52 3.56
C VAL A 103 -8.00 1.47 2.09
N PRO A 104 -8.11 2.56 1.32
CA PRO A 104 -7.64 2.58 -0.06
C PRO A 104 -6.13 2.34 -0.12
N VAL A 105 -5.69 1.53 -1.07
CA VAL A 105 -4.26 1.32 -1.36
C VAL A 105 -3.93 2.02 -2.68
N VAL A 106 -2.95 2.92 -2.62
CA VAL A 106 -2.39 3.61 -3.79
C VAL A 106 -1.01 3.02 -4.08
N THR A 107 -0.76 2.67 -5.34
CA THR A 107 0.52 2.13 -5.80
C THR A 107 0.99 2.89 -7.03
N ILE A 108 2.30 3.14 -7.10
CA ILE A 108 2.92 3.93 -8.16
C ILE A 108 3.57 3.04 -9.23
N SER A 109 3.45 3.45 -10.49
CA SER A 109 4.26 2.94 -11.60
C SER A 109 4.33 3.99 -12.71
N SER A 110 5.54 4.43 -13.08
CA SER A 110 5.71 5.47 -14.10
C SER A 110 5.36 5.07 -15.53
N VAL A 111 5.02 3.80 -15.73
CA VAL A 111 4.61 3.25 -17.02
C VAL A 111 3.18 2.71 -17.00
N VAL A 112 2.39 3.05 -15.96
CA VAL A 112 1.00 2.60 -15.83
C VAL A 112 0.15 3.04 -17.02
N ASP A 113 0.35 4.26 -17.53
CA ASP A 113 -0.41 4.78 -18.67
C ASP A 113 -0.07 4.08 -19.98
N TYR A 114 1.10 3.44 -20.08
CA TYR A 114 1.48 2.66 -21.25
C TYR A 114 0.98 1.21 -21.16
N PHE A 115 1.17 0.55 -20.00
CA PHE A 115 0.87 -0.88 -19.87
C PHE A 115 -0.56 -1.19 -19.42
N LEU A 116 -1.18 -0.30 -18.64
CA LEU A 116 -2.49 -0.52 -18.01
C LEU A 116 -3.43 0.71 -18.08
N PRO A 117 -3.50 1.45 -19.21
CA PRO A 117 -4.25 2.72 -19.30
C PRO A 117 -5.73 2.58 -18.96
N SER A 118 -6.35 1.47 -19.36
CA SER A 118 -7.80 1.23 -19.20
C SER A 118 -8.14 0.35 -18.00
N SER A 119 -7.16 0.02 -17.16
CA SER A 119 -7.41 -0.79 -15.95
C SER A 119 -8.40 -0.09 -15.01
N THR A 120 -9.20 -0.86 -14.28
CA THR A 120 -10.13 -0.30 -13.30
C THR A 120 -9.40 0.50 -12.22
N GLN A 121 -8.23 0.05 -11.79
CA GLN A 121 -7.39 0.71 -10.80
C GLN A 121 -6.84 2.04 -11.32
N ARG A 122 -6.38 2.12 -12.58
CA ARG A 122 -5.92 3.39 -13.17
C ARG A 122 -7.07 4.37 -13.37
N ARG A 123 -8.24 3.92 -13.84
CA ARG A 123 -9.44 4.79 -13.94
C ARG A 123 -9.88 5.35 -12.58
N LYS A 124 -9.85 4.52 -11.53
CA LYS A 124 -10.11 4.96 -10.15
C LYS A 124 -9.07 5.97 -9.69
N GLY A 125 -7.78 5.70 -9.94
CA GLY A 125 -6.66 6.60 -9.67
C GLY A 125 -6.86 7.97 -10.33
N LEU A 126 -7.09 8.00 -11.64
CA LEU A 126 -7.31 9.24 -12.40
C LEU A 126 -8.49 10.06 -11.85
N LYS A 127 -9.60 9.41 -11.49
CA LYS A 127 -10.75 10.09 -10.88
C LYS A 127 -10.40 10.71 -9.52
N ALA A 128 -9.62 10.01 -8.70
CA ALA A 128 -9.15 10.55 -7.43
C ALA A 128 -8.15 11.71 -7.65
N ILE A 129 -7.21 11.54 -8.57
CA ILE A 129 -6.23 12.57 -8.95
C ILE A 129 -6.94 13.85 -9.41
N GLU A 130 -7.92 13.75 -10.31
CA GLU A 130 -8.70 14.90 -10.79
C GLU A 130 -9.37 15.65 -9.64
N LYS A 131 -9.94 14.93 -8.67
CA LYS A 131 -10.59 15.51 -7.49
C LYS A 131 -9.59 16.14 -6.51
N GLY A 132 -8.36 15.64 -6.45
CA GLY A 132 -7.32 16.11 -5.52
C GLY A 132 -6.25 17.00 -6.16
N ARG A 133 -6.44 17.40 -7.41
CA ARG A 133 -5.60 18.36 -8.11
C ARG A 133 -5.68 19.72 -7.42
N LEU A 134 -4.53 20.24 -7.04
CA LEU A 134 -4.40 21.52 -6.35
C LEU A 134 -3.25 22.31 -6.99
N PRO A 135 -3.39 23.63 -7.23
CA PRO A 135 -2.33 24.45 -7.83
C PRO A 135 -0.99 24.33 -7.10
N ILE A 136 -1.01 24.26 -5.77
CA ILE A 136 0.20 24.10 -4.95
C ILE A 136 0.98 22.80 -5.27
N LEU A 137 0.31 21.73 -5.70
CA LEU A 137 0.97 20.48 -6.09
C LEU A 137 1.45 20.53 -7.54
N GLU A 138 0.78 21.29 -8.42
CA GLU A 138 1.17 21.44 -9.82
C GLU A 138 2.45 22.28 -9.97
N GLU A 139 2.57 23.33 -9.16
CA GLU A 139 3.71 24.25 -9.16
C GLU A 139 4.91 23.73 -8.34
N TYR A 140 4.69 22.78 -7.44
CA TYR A 140 5.73 22.27 -6.55
C TYR A 140 6.57 21.18 -7.22
N GLU A 141 7.89 21.36 -7.18
CA GLU A 141 8.85 20.33 -7.56
C GLU A 141 9.56 19.78 -6.32
N ALA A 142 9.22 18.57 -5.93
CA ALA A 142 9.89 17.89 -4.82
C ALA A 142 11.38 17.68 -5.16
N ARG A 143 12.27 18.17 -4.29
CA ARG A 143 13.73 18.01 -4.42
C ARG A 143 14.22 16.90 -3.48
N GLN A 144 13.84 15.65 -3.75
CA GLN A 144 14.07 14.52 -2.84
C GLN A 144 15.54 14.29 -2.47
N MET A 145 16.46 14.56 -3.40
CA MET A 145 17.90 14.36 -3.18
C MET A 145 18.54 15.50 -2.40
N ALA A 146 17.87 16.62 -2.14
CA ALA A 146 18.50 17.75 -1.46
C ALA A 146 18.86 17.47 0.01
N TYR A 147 18.19 16.50 0.64
CA TYR A 147 18.21 16.34 2.10
C TYR A 147 19.03 15.15 2.62
N HIS A 148 19.50 14.24 1.75
CA HIS A 148 20.13 12.99 2.20
C HIS A 148 21.33 13.22 3.14
N HIS A 149 22.09 14.29 2.89
CA HIS A 149 23.28 14.66 3.65
C HIS A 149 22.96 15.07 5.10
N GLU A 150 21.71 15.44 5.40
CA GLU A 150 21.30 15.88 6.74
C GLU A 150 21.18 14.72 7.74
N TYR A 151 20.98 13.48 7.27
CA TYR A 151 20.71 12.33 8.15
C TYR A 151 21.51 11.08 7.80
N ILE A 152 22.08 11.00 6.60
CA ILE A 152 23.12 10.02 6.28
C ILE A 152 24.33 10.76 5.70
N PRO A 153 25.28 11.19 6.55
CA PRO A 153 26.55 11.75 6.08
C PRO A 153 27.29 10.78 5.17
N GLY A 154 27.85 11.30 4.07
CA GLY A 154 28.55 10.50 3.06
C GLY A 154 27.62 9.59 2.24
N PHE A 155 26.31 9.85 2.23
CA PHE A 155 25.41 9.21 1.28
C PHE A 155 25.86 9.50 -0.15
N ASP A 156 25.96 8.43 -0.94
CA ASP A 156 26.30 8.50 -2.35
C ASP A 156 25.37 7.55 -3.11
N ASP A 157 24.80 8.04 -4.21
CA ASP A 157 23.78 7.36 -4.99
C ASP A 157 24.46 6.46 -6.05
N ILE A 158 25.28 5.52 -5.59
CA ILE A 158 26.01 4.55 -6.45
C ILE A 158 25.57 3.11 -6.19
N CYS A 159 25.60 2.27 -7.24
CA CYS A 159 25.18 0.89 -7.09
C CYS A 159 26.26 0.09 -6.38
N MET A 160 25.86 -0.78 -5.45
CA MET A 160 26.79 -1.67 -4.75
C MET A 160 27.45 -2.69 -5.70
N TYR A 161 26.77 -3.02 -6.79
CA TYR A 161 27.22 -3.98 -7.78
C TYR A 161 27.66 -3.27 -9.05
N ASP A 162 28.97 -3.25 -9.28
CA ASP A 162 29.58 -2.63 -10.45
C ASP A 162 28.98 -3.16 -11.76
N GLY A 163 28.54 -2.26 -12.63
CA GLY A 163 27.96 -2.56 -13.94
C GLY A 163 26.55 -3.16 -13.91
N LEU A 164 25.89 -3.25 -12.74
CA LEU A 164 24.51 -3.72 -12.62
C LEU A 164 23.49 -2.58 -12.45
N GLU A 165 23.89 -1.35 -12.78
CA GLU A 165 22.98 -0.22 -12.86
C GLU A 165 21.97 -0.39 -14.01
N ARG A 166 20.74 0.08 -13.77
CA ARG A 166 19.62 0.06 -14.70
C ARG A 166 19.09 1.47 -14.91
N TYR A 167 19.25 1.95 -16.13
CA TYR A 167 18.81 3.27 -16.57
C TYR A 167 18.04 3.16 -17.90
N GLY A 168 17.15 4.12 -18.15
CA GLY A 168 16.39 4.18 -19.39
C GLY A 168 15.71 2.85 -19.73
N PRO A 169 15.96 2.24 -20.90
CA PRO A 169 15.31 1.00 -21.32
C PRO A 169 15.58 -0.22 -20.43
N THR A 170 16.70 -0.26 -19.69
CA THR A 170 17.03 -1.39 -18.81
C THR A 170 16.32 -1.30 -17.46
N ARG A 171 15.69 -0.16 -17.15
CA ARG A 171 14.88 0.05 -15.96
C ARG A 171 13.40 -0.24 -16.24
N ASP A 172 12.92 -1.33 -15.70
CA ASP A 172 11.52 -1.72 -15.68
C ASP A 172 10.76 -1.05 -14.52
N ASN A 173 10.01 0.01 -14.84
CA ASN A 173 9.22 0.77 -13.89
C ASN A 173 7.78 0.26 -13.69
N ARG A 174 7.47 -0.96 -14.17
CA ARG A 174 6.16 -1.60 -13.91
C ARG A 174 6.01 -1.94 -12.42
N PHE A 175 4.81 -2.31 -11.99
CA PHE A 175 4.58 -2.86 -10.66
C PHE A 175 5.42 -4.10 -10.41
N THR A 176 6.04 -4.19 -9.23
CA THR A 176 6.75 -5.40 -8.83
C THR A 176 5.77 -6.57 -8.65
N PRO A 177 6.09 -7.79 -9.12
CA PRO A 177 5.21 -8.93 -8.95
C PRO A 177 5.20 -9.49 -7.52
N THR A 178 6.07 -8.96 -6.64
CA THR A 178 6.14 -9.35 -5.22
C THR A 178 5.09 -8.66 -4.36
N ILE A 179 4.46 -7.58 -4.84
CA ILE A 179 3.35 -6.90 -4.15
C ILE A 179 2.03 -7.30 -4.81
N ALA A 180 1.12 -7.87 -4.03
CA ALA A 180 -0.20 -8.28 -4.51
C ALA A 180 -1.09 -7.06 -4.78
N LEU A 181 -1.55 -6.93 -6.02
CA LEU A 181 -2.48 -5.89 -6.45
C LEU A 181 -3.93 -6.39 -6.36
N SER A 182 -4.84 -5.49 -5.99
CA SER A 182 -6.27 -5.72 -5.88
C SER A 182 -7.04 -4.90 -6.92
N ASP A 183 -8.25 -5.33 -7.27
CA ASP A 183 -9.18 -4.55 -8.11
C ASP A 183 -9.71 -3.29 -7.40
N LYS A 184 -9.54 -3.22 -6.08
CA LYS A 184 -9.87 -2.06 -5.23
C LYS A 184 -8.77 -1.01 -5.15
N ASP A 185 -7.56 -1.28 -5.65
CA ASP A 185 -6.43 -0.36 -5.55
C ASP A 185 -6.54 0.82 -6.55
N TYR A 186 -5.69 1.83 -6.34
CA TYR A 186 -5.57 3.05 -7.13
C TYR A 186 -4.16 3.15 -7.69
N PHE A 187 -4.03 3.40 -9.00
CA PHE A 187 -2.71 3.52 -9.62
C PHE A 187 -2.38 4.98 -9.97
N SER A 188 -1.18 5.41 -9.57
CA SER A 188 -0.58 6.70 -9.91
C SER A 188 0.64 6.51 -10.81
N ALA A 189 0.93 7.49 -11.66
CA ALA A 189 2.08 7.46 -12.58
C ALA A 189 3.33 8.14 -11.99
N ASN A 190 3.19 9.01 -11.00
CA ASN A 190 4.30 9.75 -10.42
C ASN A 190 3.99 10.19 -8.99
N PHE A 191 4.99 10.73 -8.29
CA PHE A 191 4.87 11.11 -6.88
C PHE A 191 3.86 12.23 -6.64
N ARG A 192 3.72 13.19 -7.58
CA ARG A 192 2.69 14.24 -7.51
C ARG A 192 1.29 13.63 -7.59
N GLU A 193 1.06 12.79 -8.60
CA GLU A 193 -0.21 12.08 -8.77
C GLU A 193 -0.56 11.23 -7.54
N SER A 194 0.43 10.62 -6.87
CA SER A 194 0.17 9.92 -5.60
C SER A 194 -0.42 10.87 -4.56
N ALA A 195 0.18 12.05 -4.36
CA ALA A 195 -0.32 13.04 -3.40
C ALA A 195 -1.71 13.59 -3.79
N GLU A 196 -1.93 13.92 -5.07
CA GLU A 196 -3.24 14.32 -5.59
C GLU A 196 -4.28 13.22 -5.37
N CYS A 197 -3.92 11.95 -5.60
CA CYS A 197 -4.79 10.81 -5.34
C CYS A 197 -5.18 10.73 -3.85
N PHE A 198 -4.26 10.97 -2.91
CA PHE A 198 -4.56 10.97 -1.47
C PHE A 198 -5.58 12.05 -1.11
N VAL A 199 -5.36 13.27 -1.62
CA VAL A 199 -6.26 14.42 -1.41
C VAL A 199 -7.64 14.11 -1.98
N GLY A 200 -7.73 13.60 -3.21
CA GLY A 200 -9.00 13.29 -3.84
C GLY A 200 -9.79 12.17 -3.15
N LEU A 201 -9.07 11.23 -2.52
CA LEU A 201 -9.66 10.20 -1.67
C LEU A 201 -10.17 10.75 -0.32
N GLY A 202 -9.91 12.02 0.00
CA GLY A 202 -10.28 12.64 1.28
C GLY A 202 -9.41 12.15 2.43
N ALA A 203 -8.19 11.68 2.14
CA ALA A 203 -7.27 11.23 3.17
C ALA A 203 -6.85 12.40 4.07
N LYS A 204 -6.74 12.12 5.37
CA LYS A 204 -6.03 12.94 6.34
C LYS A 204 -4.72 12.30 6.75
N THR A 205 -4.66 10.98 6.75
CA THR A 205 -3.48 10.19 7.12
C THR A 205 -3.03 9.32 5.95
N VAL A 206 -1.72 9.23 5.74
CA VAL A 206 -1.11 8.31 4.77
C VAL A 206 -0.16 7.37 5.50
N ILE A 207 -0.44 6.07 5.44
CA ILE A 207 0.46 5.02 5.93
C ILE A 207 1.34 4.56 4.76
N VAL A 208 2.66 4.68 4.92
CA VAL A 208 3.63 4.51 3.84
C VAL A 208 4.45 3.24 4.02
N PHE A 209 4.64 2.52 2.92
CA PHE A 209 5.43 1.30 2.79
C PHE A 209 6.35 1.38 1.56
N GLY A 210 7.43 0.59 1.56
CA GLY A 210 8.29 0.40 0.38
C GLY A 210 9.62 1.16 0.43
N GLN A 211 10.14 1.53 -0.74
CA GLN A 211 11.50 2.07 -0.86
C GLN A 211 11.63 3.14 -1.95
N HIS A 212 12.60 4.07 -1.88
CA HIS A 212 13.61 4.23 -0.82
C HIS A 212 13.24 5.39 0.11
N THR A 213 13.31 5.19 1.43
CA THR A 213 12.98 6.21 2.45
C THR A 213 13.77 7.51 2.31
N ASN A 214 15.01 7.41 1.84
CA ASN A 214 15.93 8.51 1.60
C ASN A 214 15.98 9.00 0.13
N MET A 215 15.11 8.49 -0.75
CA MET A 215 15.01 8.92 -2.16
C MET A 215 13.55 9.05 -2.61
N CYS A 216 12.95 8.00 -3.21
CA CYS A 216 11.62 8.06 -3.83
C CYS A 216 10.53 8.44 -2.82
N LEU A 217 10.55 7.85 -1.63
CA LEU A 217 9.56 8.15 -0.59
C LEU A 217 9.69 9.60 -0.07
N MET A 218 10.91 10.16 -0.08
CA MET A 218 11.12 11.57 0.28
C MET A 218 10.35 12.51 -0.65
N ALA A 219 10.24 12.20 -1.95
CA ALA A 219 9.43 13.00 -2.87
C ALA A 219 7.96 13.04 -2.42
N VAL A 220 7.40 11.89 -2.04
CA VAL A 220 6.02 11.79 -1.54
C VAL A 220 5.85 12.52 -0.22
N PHE A 221 6.81 12.43 0.69
CA PHE A 221 6.77 13.16 1.97
C PHE A 221 6.70 14.67 1.74
N LEU A 222 7.52 15.18 0.82
CA LEU A 222 7.56 16.60 0.46
C LEU A 222 6.25 17.08 -0.17
N TYR A 223 5.66 16.32 -1.10
CA TYR A 223 4.34 16.66 -1.65
C TYR A 223 3.25 16.64 -0.58
N CYS A 224 3.21 15.60 0.26
CA CYS A 224 2.24 15.48 1.34
C CYS A 224 2.36 16.64 2.36
N GLN A 225 3.57 17.16 2.60
CA GLN A 225 3.79 18.32 3.45
C GLN A 225 3.15 19.60 2.88
N GLN A 226 3.17 19.79 1.55
CA GLN A 226 2.52 20.95 0.91
C GLN A 226 1.02 21.00 1.19
N VAL A 227 0.39 19.83 1.28
CA VAL A 227 -1.06 19.68 1.52
C VAL A 227 -1.41 19.27 2.94
N ARG A 228 -0.43 19.29 3.85
CA ARG A 228 -0.60 19.02 5.30
C ARG A 228 -1.24 17.66 5.62
N LEU A 229 -0.89 16.64 4.86
CA LEU A 229 -1.28 15.25 5.18
C LEU A 229 -0.45 14.73 6.37
N ASP A 230 -1.10 13.99 7.28
CA ASP A 230 -0.44 13.31 8.39
C ASP A 230 0.25 12.05 7.87
N LEU A 231 1.58 12.01 7.96
CA LEU A 231 2.37 10.91 7.43
C LEU A 231 2.75 9.92 8.54
N ILE A 232 2.60 8.64 8.23
CA ILE A 232 3.05 7.54 9.08
C ILE A 232 3.85 6.56 8.23
N ILE A 233 5.11 6.28 8.58
CA ILE A 233 5.85 5.16 7.96
C ILE A 233 5.70 3.91 8.82
N VAL A 234 5.63 2.75 8.17
CA VAL A 234 5.81 1.46 8.87
C VAL A 234 7.29 1.11 8.82
N ARG A 235 8.04 1.50 9.86
CA ARG A 235 9.51 1.63 9.80
C ARG A 235 10.29 0.35 9.56
N ASP A 236 9.69 -0.80 9.89
CA ASP A 236 10.22 -2.14 9.63
C ASP A 236 9.81 -2.67 8.25
N LEU A 237 8.95 -1.96 7.52
CA LEU A 237 8.46 -2.24 6.16
C LEU A 237 8.77 -1.12 5.17
N THR A 238 9.76 -0.31 5.51
CA THR A 238 10.35 0.68 4.63
C THR A 238 11.86 0.51 4.65
N ASP A 239 12.51 0.77 3.52
CA ASP A 239 13.95 0.55 3.38
C ASP A 239 14.61 1.75 2.70
N GLY A 240 15.82 2.11 3.14
CA GLY A 240 16.62 3.18 2.57
C GLY A 240 17.74 2.65 1.69
N CYS A 241 18.27 3.51 0.84
CA CYS A 241 19.52 3.28 0.12
C CYS A 241 20.71 3.40 1.08
N TRP A 242 21.61 2.41 1.05
CA TRP A 242 22.89 2.44 1.76
C TRP A 242 23.91 1.52 1.07
N VAL A 243 25.13 2.03 0.94
CA VAL A 243 26.26 1.47 0.21
C VAL A 243 27.42 1.27 1.19
N TYR A 244 27.64 0.02 1.61
CA TYR A 244 28.59 -0.32 2.67
C TYR A 244 30.00 0.29 2.47
N PRO A 245 30.67 0.15 1.30
CA PRO A 245 32.04 0.64 1.13
C PRO A 245 32.22 2.14 1.40
N LEU A 246 31.21 2.95 1.09
CA LEU A 246 31.27 4.40 1.20
C LEU A 246 30.79 4.91 2.56
N GLN A 247 29.76 4.26 3.11
CA GLN A 247 29.02 4.81 4.24
C GLN A 247 29.39 4.16 5.58
N LYS A 248 30.15 3.06 5.59
CA LYS A 248 30.48 2.33 6.83
C LYS A 248 31.19 3.17 7.90
N GLU A 249 31.98 4.15 7.50
CA GLU A 249 32.72 5.04 8.43
C GLU A 249 31.81 6.08 9.09
N HIS A 250 30.65 6.37 8.48
CA HIS A 250 29.63 7.28 9.05
C HIS A 250 28.51 6.50 9.76
N VAL A 251 28.02 5.44 9.12
CA VAL A 251 26.94 4.59 9.58
C VAL A 251 27.27 3.14 9.24
N ASN A 252 27.74 2.40 10.25
CA ASN A 252 28.42 1.12 10.05
C ASN A 252 27.54 -0.06 9.61
N THR A 253 26.21 0.08 9.61
CA THR A 253 25.29 -0.95 9.11
C THR A 253 24.09 -0.35 8.39
N HIS A 254 23.51 -1.12 7.46
CA HIS A 254 22.24 -0.78 6.81
C HIS A 254 21.13 -0.50 7.81
N THR A 255 21.02 -1.31 8.87
CA THR A 255 20.02 -1.12 9.93
C THR A 255 20.18 0.24 10.61
N LYS A 256 21.41 0.67 10.91
CA LYS A 256 21.62 2.01 11.48
C LYS A 256 21.31 3.11 10.47
N SER A 257 21.53 2.88 9.17
CA SER A 257 21.14 3.83 8.10
C SER A 257 19.63 3.99 8.02
N ASN A 258 18.88 2.88 8.10
CA ASN A 258 17.42 2.91 8.19
C ASN A 258 16.95 3.63 9.45
N VAL A 259 17.57 3.38 10.62
CA VAL A 259 17.25 4.10 11.86
C VAL A 259 17.48 5.61 11.70
N ALA A 260 18.60 6.02 11.10
CA ALA A 260 18.89 7.44 10.88
C ALA A 260 17.85 8.10 9.95
N THR A 261 17.48 7.43 8.85
CA THR A 261 16.44 7.92 7.93
C THR A 261 15.07 7.99 8.59
N ASN A 262 14.70 6.97 9.36
CA ASN A 262 13.42 6.93 10.07
C ASN A 262 13.36 8.03 11.16
N ASN A 263 14.46 8.27 11.87
CA ASN A 263 14.55 9.36 12.84
C ASN A 263 14.40 10.74 12.18
N TYR A 264 15.00 10.93 11.00
CA TYR A 264 14.79 12.15 10.22
C TYR A 264 13.33 12.31 9.81
N PHE A 265 12.69 11.23 9.35
CA PHE A 265 11.27 11.22 9.04
C PHE A 265 10.42 11.61 10.26
N ASP A 266 10.69 11.01 11.41
CA ASP A 266 9.96 11.24 12.65
C ASP A 266 10.09 12.68 13.16
N GLN A 267 11.25 13.30 12.89
CA GLN A 267 11.52 14.68 13.28
C GLN A 267 10.86 15.69 12.33
N LYS A 268 10.85 15.43 11.02
CA LYS A 268 10.50 16.42 9.99
C LYS A 268 9.09 16.29 9.44
N PHE A 269 8.58 15.07 9.31
CA PHE A 269 7.39 14.80 8.52
C PHE A 269 6.25 14.20 9.34
N GLY A 270 6.53 13.20 10.17
CA GLY A 270 5.48 12.34 10.69
C GLY A 270 5.90 11.54 11.92
N CYS A 271 5.31 10.38 12.11
CA CYS A 271 5.75 9.42 13.13
C CYS A 271 5.86 8.03 12.53
N SER A 272 6.65 7.17 13.13
CA SER A 272 6.86 5.82 12.64
C SER A 272 6.19 4.79 13.54
N ILE A 273 5.72 3.69 12.97
CA ILE A 273 5.09 2.58 13.71
C ILE A 273 5.73 1.26 13.30
N LEU A 274 5.63 0.24 14.16
CA LEU A 274 6.00 -1.13 13.82
C LEU A 274 4.83 -1.86 13.16
N SER A 275 5.13 -2.69 12.16
CA SER A 275 4.12 -3.51 11.49
C SER A 275 3.42 -4.49 12.43
N PHE A 276 4.12 -4.95 13.47
CA PHE A 276 3.56 -5.80 14.51
C PHE A 276 2.48 -5.06 15.31
N ASP A 277 2.73 -3.81 15.70
CA ASP A 277 1.78 -3.00 16.45
C ASP A 277 0.58 -2.61 15.59
N LEU A 278 0.80 -2.26 14.32
CA LEU A 278 -0.29 -2.00 13.38
C LEU A 278 -1.20 -3.20 13.24
N TYR A 279 -0.62 -4.39 13.03
CA TYR A 279 -1.38 -5.62 12.93
C TYR A 279 -2.16 -5.93 14.21
N ARG A 280 -1.52 -5.75 15.38
CA ARG A 280 -2.15 -5.96 16.68
C ARG A 280 -3.33 -5.02 16.90
N SER A 281 -3.21 -3.74 16.58
CA SER A 281 -4.29 -2.77 16.72
C SER A 281 -5.44 -3.05 15.74
N LEU A 282 -5.13 -3.45 14.50
CA LEU A 282 -6.16 -3.87 13.52
C LEU A 282 -6.93 -5.12 13.97
N ARG A 283 -6.31 -6.03 14.74
CA ARG A 283 -7.01 -7.21 15.29
C ARG A 283 -8.03 -6.89 16.37
N GLN A 284 -7.99 -5.69 16.94
CA GLN A 284 -8.91 -5.28 18.02
C GLN A 284 -10.26 -4.79 17.47
N ILE A 285 -10.38 -4.57 16.16
CA ILE A 285 -11.59 -4.11 15.49
C ILE A 285 -12.07 -5.14 14.46
N SER A 286 -13.36 -5.13 14.14
CA SER A 286 -13.93 -6.07 13.16
C SER A 286 -13.74 -5.56 11.72
N PRO A 287 -13.29 -6.42 10.79
CA PRO A 287 -13.12 -6.04 9.38
C PRO A 287 -14.45 -5.75 8.70
N SER A 288 -14.40 -5.08 7.55
CA SER A 288 -15.52 -4.96 6.63
C SER A 288 -15.93 -6.34 6.10
N VAL A 289 -17.21 -6.47 5.73
CA VAL A 289 -17.81 -7.75 5.31
C VAL A 289 -17.29 -8.18 3.93
N GLU A 290 -16.81 -7.25 3.11
CA GLU A 290 -16.44 -7.51 1.72
C GLU A 290 -14.94 -7.84 1.58
N LYS A 291 -14.64 -9.08 1.15
CA LYS A 291 -13.25 -9.48 0.88
C LYS A 291 -12.75 -8.90 -0.46
N PRO A 292 -11.56 -8.27 -0.51
CA PRO A 292 -10.97 -7.81 -1.77
C PRO A 292 -10.67 -8.99 -2.72
N LYS A 293 -10.81 -8.77 -4.02
CA LYS A 293 -10.42 -9.74 -5.05
C LYS A 293 -8.99 -9.44 -5.50
N TYR A 294 -8.11 -10.41 -5.26
CA TYR A 294 -6.71 -10.30 -5.63
C TYR A 294 -6.51 -10.68 -7.09
N GLN A 295 -5.73 -9.89 -7.81
CA GLN A 295 -5.15 -10.32 -9.06
C GLN A 295 -3.86 -11.05 -8.73
N TYR A 296 -3.91 -12.38 -8.69
CA TYR A 296 -2.70 -13.17 -8.61
C TYR A 296 -1.87 -12.94 -9.88
N PHE A 297 -0.61 -12.57 -9.72
CA PHE A 297 0.35 -12.66 -10.82
C PHE A 297 0.61 -14.15 -11.10
N LEU A 298 -0.27 -14.79 -11.86
CA LEU A 298 -0.10 -16.21 -12.25
C LEU A 298 1.21 -16.44 -13.00
N LYS A 299 1.80 -15.37 -13.58
CA LYS A 299 3.10 -15.42 -14.26
C LYS A 299 4.31 -15.52 -13.32
N THR A 300 4.23 -15.11 -12.05
CA THR A 300 5.39 -15.26 -11.12
C THR A 300 5.62 -16.72 -10.72
N ALA A 301 4.60 -17.56 -10.81
CA ALA A 301 4.77 -19.01 -10.62
C ALA A 301 5.71 -19.63 -11.66
N HIS A 302 5.90 -19.00 -12.83
CA HIS A 302 6.86 -19.45 -13.83
C HIS A 302 8.33 -19.12 -13.51
N MET A 303 8.63 -18.31 -12.48
CA MET A 303 10.01 -18.04 -12.10
C MET A 303 10.78 -19.31 -11.73
N PHE A 304 10.09 -20.36 -11.26
CA PHE A 304 10.70 -21.67 -10.96
C PHE A 304 10.67 -22.66 -12.13
N LYS A 305 10.02 -22.34 -13.25
CA LYS A 305 9.88 -23.28 -14.38
C LYS A 305 11.21 -23.54 -15.10
N ASN A 306 12.19 -22.65 -14.92
CA ASN A 306 13.54 -22.77 -15.47
C ASN A 306 14.60 -23.18 -14.41
N PHE A 307 14.17 -23.57 -13.21
CA PHE A 307 15.05 -24.05 -12.13
C PHE A 307 14.90 -25.56 -11.86
N LEU A 308 14.19 -26.28 -12.74
CA LEU A 308 14.07 -27.74 -12.77
C LEU A 308 14.56 -28.26 -14.11
#